data_AF-A0A6J8CC16-F1
#
_entry.id   AF-A0A6J8CC16-F1
#
_cell.length_a   1.000
_cell.length_b   1.000
_cell.length_c   1.000
_cell.angle_alpha   90.00
_cell.angle_beta   90.00
_cell.angle_gamma   90.00
#
_symmetry.space_group_name_H-M   'P 1'
#
loop_
_entity.id
_entity.type
_entity.pdbx_description
1 polymer ?
#
loop_
_entity_poly.entity_id
_entity_poly.type
_entity_poly.pdbx_seq_one_letter_code
_entity_poly.pdbx_strand_id
1 'polypeptide(L)'
;MPSIFREESIALAILRLIEVEKSVIEGAGAVGLAAVIEGLLPELKNKKVVIALCGGNIDTTILGRAIERGLAVDGRLVRFVVTVSDRPGGIAELAKLLSSNGASIKDMFHERAWLKSDVFSVQVKVVAETRDQEHADEIHTVLKANYKQVAWGPRYF
;
A
#
# COMPACT_ATOMS: atom_id res chain seq x y z
N MET A 1 3.92 14.83 21.20
CA MET A 1 4.49 13.57 21.69
C MET A 1 4.56 12.61 20.51
N PRO A 2 5.72 12.00 20.20
CA PRO A 2 5.75 10.91 19.24
C PRO A 2 4.95 9.73 19.83
N SER A 3 4.09 9.10 19.02
CA SER A 3 3.40 7.88 19.42
C SER A 3 4.42 6.75 19.59
N ILE A 4 4.25 5.92 20.63
CA ILE A 4 5.07 4.71 20.83
C ILE A 4 4.85 3.69 19.69
N PHE A 5 3.72 3.81 18.98
CA PHE A 5 3.30 2.92 17.92
C PHE A 5 3.47 3.56 16.55
N ARG A 6 3.86 2.75 15.56
CA ARG A 6 3.90 3.13 14.15
C ARG A 6 2.47 3.34 13.62
N GLU A 7 2.26 4.41 12.85
CA GLU A 7 0.95 4.69 12.25
C GLU A 7 0.51 3.55 11.32
N GLU A 8 1.48 2.90 10.66
CA GLU A 8 1.27 1.72 9.81
C GLU A 8 0.64 0.56 10.58
N SER A 9 1.14 0.27 11.78
CA SER A 9 0.61 -0.80 12.65
C SER A 9 -0.81 -0.50 13.10
N ILE A 10 -1.11 0.77 13.43
CA ILE A 10 -2.46 1.20 13.81
C ILE A 10 -3.41 1.07 12.62
N ALA A 11 -3.00 1.52 11.43
CA ALA A 11 -3.81 1.39 10.22
C ALA A 11 -4.10 -0.07 9.86
N LEU A 12 -3.10 -0.94 9.96
CA LEU A 12 -3.27 -2.38 9.76
C LEU A 12 -4.21 -3.00 10.81
N ALA A 13 -4.11 -2.59 12.08
CA ALA A 13 -5.02 -3.04 13.14
C ALA A 13 -6.48 -2.62 12.86
N ILE A 14 -6.71 -1.37 12.46
CA ILE A 14 -8.04 -0.89 12.05
C ILE A 14 -8.58 -1.72 10.89
N LEU A 15 -7.75 -1.96 9.85
CA LEU A 15 -8.14 -2.79 8.71
C LEU A 15 -8.58 -4.18 9.16
N ARG A 16 -7.81 -4.84 10.04
CA ARG A 16 -8.16 -6.18 10.55
C ARG A 16 -9.44 -6.20 11.38
N LEU A 17 -9.69 -5.19 12.20
CA LEU A 17 -10.94 -5.06 12.97
C LEU A 17 -12.16 -4.93 12.06
N ILE A 18 -12.01 -4.24 10.93
CA ILE A 18 -13.09 -4.12 9.93
C ILE A 18 -13.28 -5.44 9.16
N GLU A 19 -12.20 -6.08 8.75
CA GLU A 19 -12.26 -7.28 7.91
C GLU A 19 -12.75 -8.51 8.68
N VAL A 20 -12.29 -8.69 9.93
CA VAL A 20 -12.55 -9.87 10.74
C VAL A 20 -13.73 -9.63 11.69
N GLU A 21 -13.64 -8.60 12.53
CA GLU A 21 -14.62 -8.32 13.60
C GLU A 21 -15.79 -7.44 13.14
N LYS A 22 -15.77 -6.96 11.88
CA LYS A 22 -16.76 -6.04 11.30
C LYS A 22 -17.01 -4.80 12.17
N SER A 23 -15.98 -4.37 12.90
CA SER A 23 -16.06 -3.31 13.90
C SER A 23 -15.34 -2.07 13.44
N VAL A 24 -15.98 -0.91 13.61
CA VAL A 24 -15.43 0.40 13.27
C VAL A 24 -14.83 1.02 14.52
N ILE A 25 -13.50 1.09 14.57
CA ILE A 25 -12.73 1.50 15.74
C ILE A 25 -11.78 2.65 15.35
N GLU A 26 -11.60 3.60 16.25
CA GLU A 26 -10.65 4.71 16.06
C GLU A 26 -9.20 4.30 16.34
N GLY A 27 -8.24 5.15 15.95
CA GLY A 27 -6.81 4.87 16.12
C GLY A 27 -6.41 4.49 17.54
N ALA A 28 -6.87 5.27 18.55
CA ALA A 28 -6.56 5.00 19.95
C ALA A 28 -7.12 3.65 20.42
N GLY A 29 -8.35 3.31 20.04
CA GLY A 29 -9.00 2.04 20.37
C GLY A 29 -8.35 0.82 19.69
N ALA A 30 -7.63 1.01 18.58
CA ALA A 30 -6.95 -0.05 17.85
C ALA A 30 -5.50 -0.32 18.33
N VAL A 31 -4.93 0.53 19.18
CA VAL A 31 -3.51 0.46 19.63
C VAL A 31 -3.17 -0.90 20.25
N GLY A 32 -4.07 -1.47 21.06
CA GLY A 32 -3.83 -2.76 21.70
C GLY A 32 -3.61 -3.88 20.68
N LEU A 33 -4.39 -3.89 19.59
CA LEU A 33 -4.21 -4.85 18.50
C LEU A 33 -2.97 -4.53 17.67
N ALA A 34 -2.68 -3.25 17.42
CA ALA A 34 -1.46 -2.84 16.73
C ALA A 34 -0.19 -3.34 17.44
N ALA A 35 -0.15 -3.25 18.77
CA ALA A 35 0.95 -3.76 19.59
C ALA A 35 1.17 -5.27 19.43
N VAL A 36 0.08 -6.04 19.33
CA VAL A 36 0.11 -7.49 19.14
C VAL A 36 0.60 -7.83 17.72
N ILE A 37 0.07 -7.17 16.70
CA ILE A 37 0.47 -7.35 15.30
C ILE A 37 1.96 -7.04 15.11
N GLU A 38 2.45 -5.98 15.75
CA GLU A 38 3.85 -5.55 15.67
C GLU A 38 4.79 -6.42 16.53
N GLY A 39 4.26 -7.33 17.35
CA GLY A 39 5.06 -8.22 18.19
C GLY A 39 5.72 -7.54 19.39
N LEU A 40 5.18 -6.39 19.83
CA LEU A 40 5.71 -5.60 20.96
C LEU A 40 5.43 -6.21 22.34
N LEU A 41 4.60 -7.25 22.40
CA LEU A 41 4.15 -7.91 23.63
C LEU A 41 4.53 -9.41 23.63
N PRO A 42 5.83 -9.76 23.54
CA PRO A 42 6.28 -11.16 23.42
C PRO A 42 5.84 -12.03 24.60
N GLU A 43 5.66 -11.46 25.79
CA GLU A 43 5.17 -12.13 26.99
C GLU A 43 3.72 -12.64 26.89
N LEU A 44 2.99 -12.20 25.86
CA LEU A 44 1.62 -12.63 25.57
C LEU A 44 1.54 -13.80 24.58
N LYS A 45 2.67 -14.23 24.00
CA LYS A 45 2.71 -15.34 23.03
C LYS A 45 2.10 -16.61 23.61
N ASN A 46 1.25 -17.28 22.83
CA ASN A 46 0.51 -18.50 23.20
C ASN A 46 -0.46 -18.35 24.39
N LYS A 47 -0.79 -17.12 24.81
CA LYS A 47 -1.81 -16.88 25.83
C LYS A 47 -3.14 -16.53 25.19
N LYS A 48 -4.25 -16.80 25.90
CA LYS A 48 -5.55 -16.23 25.57
C LYS A 48 -5.58 -14.79 26.06
N VAL A 49 -5.60 -13.85 25.13
CA VAL A 49 -5.56 -12.40 25.39
C VAL A 49 -6.89 -11.79 24.97
N VAL A 50 -7.40 -10.87 25.77
CA VAL A 50 -8.55 -10.04 25.43
C VAL A 50 -8.04 -8.61 25.26
N ILE A 51 -8.34 -8.00 24.12
CA ILE A 51 -8.01 -6.60 23.85
C ILE A 51 -9.29 -5.79 24.05
N ALA A 52 -9.26 -4.86 25.01
CA ALA A 52 -10.36 -3.93 25.20
C ALA A 52 -10.32 -2.87 24.09
N LEU A 53 -11.38 -2.79 23.29
CA LEU A 53 -11.55 -1.77 22.26
C LEU A 53 -12.27 -0.57 22.87
N CYS A 54 -11.57 0.55 22.99
CA CYS A 54 -12.09 1.78 23.57
C CYS A 54 -12.21 2.86 22.50
N GLY A 55 -13.31 2.82 21.73
CA GLY A 55 -13.65 3.88 20.78
C GLY A 55 -14.30 3.39 19.49
N GLY A 56 -15.13 4.23 18.89
CA GLY A 56 -15.81 3.94 17.61
C GLY A 56 -16.32 5.18 16.88
N ASN A 57 -15.96 6.38 17.35
CA ASN A 57 -16.37 7.65 16.76
C ASN A 57 -15.31 8.16 15.77
N ILE A 58 -15.07 7.38 14.72
CA ILE A 58 -14.14 7.76 13.65
C ILE A 58 -14.90 8.40 12.49
N ASP A 59 -14.40 9.54 12.02
CA ASP A 59 -14.90 10.17 10.81
C ASP A 59 -14.67 9.28 9.58
N THR A 60 -15.65 9.21 8.69
CA THR A 60 -15.61 8.35 7.49
C THR A 60 -14.43 8.66 6.57
N THR A 61 -13.98 9.91 6.48
CA THR A 61 -12.79 10.30 5.71
C THR A 61 -11.52 9.76 6.34
N ILE A 62 -11.42 9.84 7.67
CA ILE A 62 -10.28 9.29 8.41
C ILE A 62 -10.26 7.77 8.30
N LEU A 63 -11.42 7.13 8.44
CA LEU A 63 -11.58 5.69 8.24
C LEU A 63 -11.11 5.27 6.84
N GLY A 64 -11.54 5.97 5.79
CA GLY A 64 -11.10 5.70 4.41
C GLY A 64 -9.58 5.77 4.26
N ARG A 65 -8.94 6.80 4.82
CA ARG A 65 -7.46 6.92 4.80
C ARG A 65 -6.77 5.81 5.60
N ALA A 66 -7.33 5.41 6.73
CA ALA A 66 -6.80 4.31 7.53
C ALA A 66 -6.88 2.98 6.78
N ILE A 67 -7.99 2.71 6.07
CA ILE A 67 -8.14 1.54 5.22
C ILE A 67 -7.10 1.54 4.11
N GLU A 68 -6.92 2.65 3.39
CA GLU A 68 -5.90 2.73 2.32
C GLU A 68 -4.48 2.50 2.83
N ARG A 69 -4.14 3.07 3.99
CA ARG A 69 -2.84 2.84 4.65
C ARG A 69 -2.69 1.39 5.07
N GLY A 70 -3.72 0.80 5.66
CA GLY A 70 -3.74 -0.62 6.03
C GLY A 70 -3.50 -1.52 4.82
N LEU A 71 -4.20 -1.26 3.70
CA LEU A 71 -4.02 -2.01 2.45
C LEU A 71 -2.61 -1.84 1.88
N ALA A 72 -2.00 -0.67 2.02
CA ALA A 72 -0.63 -0.44 1.58
C ALA A 72 0.39 -1.22 2.43
N VAL A 73 0.19 -1.27 3.75
CA VAL A 73 1.04 -2.06 4.66
C VAL A 73 0.86 -3.56 4.42
N ASP A 74 -0.36 -3.98 4.07
CA ASP A 74 -0.72 -5.37 3.76
C ASP A 74 -0.29 -5.81 2.35
N GLY A 75 0.42 -4.95 1.60
CA GLY A 75 0.88 -5.24 0.25
C GLY A 75 -0.25 -5.34 -0.78
N ARG A 76 -1.46 -4.87 -0.47
CA ARG A 76 -2.66 -4.89 -1.32
C ARG A 76 -2.89 -3.60 -2.11
N LEU A 77 -2.15 -2.55 -1.76
CA LEU A 77 -2.13 -1.29 -2.47
C LEU A 77 -0.69 -0.83 -2.65
N VAL A 78 -0.19 -0.86 -3.88
CA VAL A 78 1.20 -0.55 -4.20
C VAL A 78 1.31 0.74 -4.99
N ARG A 79 2.46 1.38 -4.86
CA ARG A 79 2.81 2.60 -5.55
C ARG A 79 4.19 2.44 -6.17
N PHE A 80 4.33 2.75 -7.45
CA PHE A 80 5.62 2.71 -8.13
C PHE A 80 5.70 3.73 -9.25
N VAL A 81 6.93 4.08 -9.63
CA VAL A 81 7.24 4.91 -10.78
C VAL A 81 8.00 4.06 -11.78
N VAL A 82 7.58 4.10 -13.03
CA VAL A 82 8.24 3.39 -14.13
C VAL A 82 8.47 4.34 -15.29
N THR A 83 9.66 4.29 -15.88
CA THR A 83 9.95 5.03 -17.11
C THR A 83 9.58 4.14 -18.31
N VAL A 84 8.63 4.61 -19.12
CA VAL A 84 8.18 3.94 -20.35
C VAL A 84 8.53 4.78 -21.57
N SER A 85 8.39 4.20 -22.77
CA SER A 85 8.56 4.96 -24.01
C SER A 85 7.42 5.97 -24.17
N ASP A 86 7.76 7.20 -24.57
CA ASP A 86 6.79 8.27 -24.92
C ASP A 86 6.27 8.14 -26.37
N ARG A 87 6.55 7.02 -27.04
CA ARG A 87 5.94 6.67 -28.32
C ARG A 87 4.52 6.10 -28.12
N PRO A 88 3.65 6.18 -29.14
CA PRO A 88 2.36 5.49 -29.11
C PRO A 88 2.53 4.02 -28.73
N GLY A 89 1.81 3.59 -27.70
CA GLY A 89 1.86 2.21 -27.19
C GLY A 89 2.60 2.02 -25.87
N GLY A 90 3.54 2.89 -25.47
CA GLY A 90 4.35 2.65 -24.25
C GLY A 90 3.53 2.52 -22.95
N ILE A 91 2.53 3.38 -22.77
CA ILE A 91 1.59 3.29 -21.64
C ILE A 91 0.66 2.09 -21.79
N ALA A 92 0.24 1.76 -23.02
CA ALA A 92 -0.64 0.62 -23.27
C ALA A 92 0.06 -0.71 -22.97
N GLU A 93 1.35 -0.83 -23.27
CA GLU A 93 2.19 -1.97 -22.91
C GLU A 93 2.30 -2.12 -21.39
N LEU A 94 2.52 -1.03 -20.67
CA LEU A 94 2.54 -1.05 -19.20
C LEU A 94 1.20 -1.50 -18.62
N ALA A 95 0.09 -0.92 -19.09
CA ALA A 95 -1.24 -1.28 -18.63
C ALA A 95 -1.53 -2.77 -18.90
N LYS A 96 -1.17 -3.25 -20.09
CA LYS A 96 -1.32 -4.66 -20.48
C LYS A 96 -0.45 -5.58 -19.63
N LEU A 97 0.78 -5.19 -19.33
CA LEU A 97 1.68 -5.96 -18.47
C LEU A 97 1.07 -6.13 -17.08
N LEU A 98 0.61 -5.03 -16.47
CA LEU A 98 -0.02 -5.06 -15.15
C LEU A 98 -1.29 -5.91 -15.13
N SER A 99 -2.20 -5.71 -16.09
CA SER A 99 -3.44 -6.48 -16.16
C SER A 99 -3.20 -7.97 -16.42
N SER A 100 -2.22 -8.32 -17.26
CA SER A 100 -1.90 -9.73 -17.57
C SER A 100 -1.28 -10.47 -16.38
N ASN A 101 -0.73 -9.73 -15.41
CA ASN A 101 -0.22 -10.31 -14.16
C ASN A 101 -1.25 -10.18 -13.02
N GLY A 102 -2.47 -9.72 -13.29
CA GLY A 102 -3.55 -9.68 -12.31
C GLY A 102 -3.56 -8.44 -11.40
N ALA A 103 -2.74 -7.42 -11.67
CA ALA A 103 -2.81 -6.14 -10.97
C ALA A 103 -3.87 -5.21 -11.58
N SER A 104 -4.62 -4.52 -10.72
CA SER A 104 -5.59 -3.51 -11.14
C SER A 104 -5.00 -2.11 -10.98
N ILE A 105 -5.14 -1.24 -11.97
CA ILE A 105 -4.67 0.15 -11.89
C ILE A 105 -5.75 0.98 -11.20
N LYS A 106 -5.42 1.57 -10.05
CA LYS A 106 -6.29 2.50 -9.33
C LYS A 106 -6.09 3.94 -9.80
N ASP A 107 -4.85 4.33 -10.06
CA ASP A 107 -4.50 5.66 -10.55
C ASP A 107 -3.21 5.61 -11.38
N MET A 108 -3.09 6.51 -12.36
CA MET A 108 -1.93 6.62 -13.23
C MET A 108 -1.70 8.08 -13.63
N PHE A 109 -0.52 8.61 -13.31
CA PHE A 109 -0.10 9.96 -13.66
C PHE A 109 1.19 9.94 -14.48
N HIS A 110 1.24 10.72 -15.57
CA HIS A 110 2.37 10.75 -16.48
C HIS A 110 3.07 12.11 -16.46
N GLU A 111 4.39 12.10 -16.32
CA GLU A 111 5.21 13.30 -16.19
C GLU A 111 6.30 13.33 -17.28
N ARG A 112 6.20 14.32 -18.19
CA ARG A 112 7.12 14.53 -19.33
C ARG A 112 8.15 15.63 -19.08
N ALA A 113 7.89 16.57 -18.17
CA ALA A 113 8.64 17.82 -18.06
C ALA A 113 10.05 17.69 -17.42
N TRP A 114 10.35 16.59 -16.72
CA TRP A 114 11.54 16.49 -15.85
C TRP A 114 12.56 15.42 -16.26
N LEU A 115 12.42 14.82 -17.45
CA LEU A 115 13.39 13.85 -17.95
C LEU A 115 14.59 14.55 -18.55
N LYS A 116 15.68 14.63 -17.77
CA LYS A 116 16.95 15.25 -18.19
C LYS A 116 17.76 14.44 -19.21
N SER A 117 17.39 13.18 -19.47
CA SER A 117 18.28 12.20 -20.11
C SER A 117 17.77 11.57 -21.41
N ASP A 118 16.48 11.67 -21.75
CA ASP A 118 15.94 11.11 -23.00
C ASP A 118 14.62 11.80 -23.40
N VAL A 119 14.56 12.33 -24.62
CA VAL A 119 13.39 13.06 -25.17
C VAL A 119 12.22 12.11 -25.49
N PHE A 120 12.48 10.79 -25.57
CA PHE A 120 11.49 9.78 -25.97
C PHE A 120 10.99 8.89 -24.82
N SER A 121 11.14 9.36 -23.59
CA SER A 121 10.72 8.64 -22.39
C SER A 121 9.69 9.46 -21.61
N VAL A 122 8.84 8.78 -20.83
CA VAL A 122 7.87 9.39 -19.91
C VAL A 122 7.89 8.63 -18.58
N GLN A 123 7.91 9.36 -17.46
CA GLN A 123 7.75 8.74 -16.15
C GLN A 123 6.26 8.56 -15.85
N VAL A 124 5.89 7.35 -15.48
CA VAL A 124 4.51 6.99 -15.12
C VAL A 124 4.50 6.60 -13.66
N LYS A 125 3.82 7.41 -12.85
CA LYS A 125 3.51 7.12 -11.45
C LYS A 125 2.21 6.32 -11.42
N VAL A 126 2.24 5.13 -10.84
CA VAL A 126 1.12 4.20 -10.81
C VAL A 126 0.75 3.85 -9.37
N VAL A 127 -0.53 3.91 -9.07
CA VAL A 127 -1.13 3.28 -7.90
C VAL A 127 -1.88 2.04 -8.39
N ALA A 128 -1.52 0.86 -7.89
CA ALA A 128 -2.14 -0.39 -8.29
C ALA A 128 -2.59 -1.21 -7.09
N GLU A 129 -3.63 -2.01 -7.28
CA GLU A 129 -4.14 -2.97 -6.30
C GLU A 129 -3.59 -4.36 -6.62
N THR A 130 -3.19 -5.04 -5.56
CA THR A 130 -2.58 -6.38 -5.56
C THR A 130 -3.33 -7.28 -4.57
N ARG A 131 -3.09 -8.59 -4.66
CA ARG A 131 -3.82 -9.58 -3.85
C ARG A 131 -3.31 -9.59 -2.42
N ASP A 132 -2.00 -9.50 -2.28
CA ASP A 132 -1.21 -9.58 -1.07
C ASP A 132 0.24 -9.13 -1.39
N GLN A 133 1.10 -9.21 -0.37
CA GLN A 133 2.52 -8.87 -0.48
C GLN A 133 3.29 -9.75 -1.49
N GLU A 134 2.96 -11.04 -1.60
CA GLU A 134 3.63 -11.95 -2.56
C GLU A 134 3.33 -11.52 -4.00
N HIS A 135 2.06 -11.26 -4.31
CA HIS A 135 1.65 -10.74 -5.61
C HIS A 135 2.26 -9.35 -5.89
N ALA A 136 2.41 -8.49 -4.88
CA ALA A 136 3.11 -7.22 -5.04
C ALA A 136 4.58 -7.41 -5.46
N ASP A 137 5.26 -8.40 -4.88
CA ASP A 137 6.65 -8.73 -5.21
C ASP A 137 6.78 -9.36 -6.62
N GLU A 138 5.80 -10.17 -7.04
CA GLU A 138 5.69 -10.67 -8.42
C GLU A 138 5.59 -9.51 -9.43
N ILE A 139 4.70 -8.54 -9.19
CA ILE A 139 4.54 -7.37 -10.05
C ILE A 139 5.82 -6.55 -10.13
N HIS A 140 6.46 -6.30 -8.99
CA HIS A 140 7.74 -5.59 -8.95
C HIS A 140 8.83 -6.31 -9.77
N THR A 141 8.87 -7.65 -9.68
CA THR A 141 9.82 -8.48 -10.43
C THR A 141 9.59 -8.39 -11.93
N VAL A 142 8.33 -8.51 -12.37
CA VAL A 142 7.94 -8.40 -13.78
C VAL A 142 8.24 -7.00 -14.33
N LEU A 143 7.99 -5.93 -13.56
CA LEU A 143 8.34 -4.57 -13.94
C LEU A 143 9.85 -4.40 -14.14
N LYS A 144 10.67 -4.91 -13.21
CA LYS A 144 12.14 -4.85 -13.32
C LYS A 144 12.70 -5.65 -14.49
N ALA A 145 12.04 -6.72 -14.90
CA ALA A 145 12.43 -7.51 -16.06
C ALA A 145 12.13 -6.79 -17.39
N ASN A 146 11.10 -5.93 -17.44
CA ASN A 146 10.63 -5.28 -18.67
C ASN A 146 11.06 -3.80 -18.80
N TYR A 147 11.38 -3.13 -17.69
CA TYR A 147 11.71 -1.70 -17.68
C TYR A 147 13.03 -1.43 -16.96
N LYS A 148 13.82 -0.53 -17.54
CA LYS A 148 15.17 -0.18 -17.02
C LYS A 148 15.12 0.65 -15.74
N GLN A 149 14.08 1.46 -15.55
CA GLN A 149 13.94 2.37 -14.42
C GLN A 149 12.61 2.10 -13.73
N VAL A 150 12.69 1.43 -12.59
CA VAL A 150 11.54 1.12 -11.72
C VAL A 150 11.90 1.57 -10.31
N ALA A 151 11.08 2.46 -9.77
CA ALA A 151 11.17 2.97 -8.41
C ALA A 151 9.94 2.49 -7.62
N TRP A 152 10.14 1.71 -6.56
CA TRP A 152 9.06 1.04 -5.83
C TRP A 152 8.81 1.67 -4.47
N GLY A 153 7.54 1.85 -4.11
CA GLY A 153 7.12 2.36 -2.81
C GLY A 153 6.85 3.88 -2.79
N PRO A 154 6.37 4.38 -1.64
CA PRO A 154 5.83 5.74 -1.52
C PRO A 154 6.87 6.85 -1.60
N ARG A 155 8.17 6.54 -1.43
CA ARG A 155 9.26 7.54 -1.43
C ARG A 155 9.46 8.23 -2.78
N TYR A 156 8.84 7.70 -3.84
CA TYR A 156 9.00 8.16 -5.21
C TYR A 156 7.75 8.89 -5.74
N PHE A 157 6.82 9.20 -4.84
CA PHE A 157 5.58 9.96 -5.11
C PHE A 157 5.67 11.37 -4.56
#